data_AF-A0A812S2M9-F1
#
_entry.id   AF-A0A812S2M9-F1
#
_cell.length_a   1.000
_cell.length_b   1.000
_cell.length_c   1.000
_cell.angle_alpha   90.00
_cell.angle_beta   90.00
_cell.angle_gamma   90.00
#
_symmetry.space_group_name_H-M   'P 1'
#
loop_
_entity.id
_entity.type
_entity.pdbx_description
1 polymer ?
#
loop_
_entity_poly.entity_id
_entity_poly.type
_entity_poly.pdbx_seq_one_letter_code
_entity_poly.pdbx_strand_id
1 'polypeptide(L)'
;MFEYFEDRDDRLIYHSVTLDPTAMINGTLRGGPKSKDTYPVDSVGEVPIKKMTQKYARNPEVPADEDIAKISFYLSEQTSSSIYSSTGKIRVDYHREPGSLTFGQAMYHYEDGNLRRRPSNLRQPTQVQVHKLLQMQSSCRDTIMASHTSIQQELTTRRKDEISIRGMRSVSAGKKRDLTIPGSRDDVLEPSVYDLARESARVEGTREGAEEEKQEEQTSKVDILAPYLVDFINKETGLVQLDSLQAELVAKKCTTDFRKRLTDRAEIIQRRLEEEQELLRKRRAQMQRRGDSVERDERDFEQYQNQAMFRTQILEQRLARHEMQAIEKFQDLERMLQEDPRLAAMWQKEPAAVKG
;
A
#
# COMPACT_ATOMS: atom_id res chain seq x y z
N MET A 1 -22.87 8.83 -18.58
CA MET A 1 -22.63 7.55 -17.88
C MET A 1 -22.90 6.42 -18.86
N PHE A 2 -22.14 5.33 -18.78
CA PHE A 2 -22.33 4.12 -19.59
C PHE A 2 -22.07 2.88 -18.73
N GLU A 3 -22.77 1.79 -18.99
CA GLU A 3 -22.51 0.49 -18.38
C GLU A 3 -22.55 -0.61 -19.46
N TYR A 4 -21.79 -1.66 -19.22
CA TYR A 4 -21.70 -2.84 -20.07
C TYR A 4 -22.22 -4.04 -19.29
N PHE A 5 -22.81 -4.98 -20.00
CA PHE A 5 -23.37 -6.18 -19.41
C PHE A 5 -22.98 -7.40 -20.24
N GLU A 6 -22.83 -8.52 -19.54
CA GLU A 6 -22.60 -9.84 -20.10
C GLU A 6 -23.68 -10.78 -19.55
N ASP A 7 -24.04 -11.80 -20.34
CA ASP A 7 -24.90 -12.91 -19.92
C ASP A 7 -26.27 -12.54 -19.31
N ARG A 8 -26.88 -11.44 -19.77
CA ARG A 8 -28.26 -11.10 -19.39
C ARG A 8 -29.30 -11.86 -20.22
N ASP A 9 -30.36 -12.32 -19.56
CA ASP A 9 -31.49 -12.99 -20.22
C ASP A 9 -32.20 -12.10 -21.26
N ASP A 10 -32.25 -10.79 -21.01
CA ASP A 10 -32.80 -9.78 -21.93
C ASP A 10 -31.83 -9.38 -23.04
N ARG A 11 -30.63 -9.96 -23.08
CA ARG A 11 -29.55 -9.74 -24.06
C ARG A 11 -29.07 -8.29 -24.12
N LEU A 12 -29.38 -7.47 -23.13
CA LEU A 12 -28.84 -6.12 -23.04
C LEU A 12 -27.33 -6.24 -22.80
N ILE A 13 -26.52 -5.58 -23.63
CA ILE A 13 -25.05 -5.61 -23.53
C ILE A 13 -24.46 -4.24 -23.16
N TYR A 14 -25.26 -3.19 -23.35
CA TYR A 14 -24.80 -1.83 -23.14
C TYR A 14 -25.99 -0.93 -22.88
N HIS A 15 -25.83 -0.01 -21.95
CA HIS A 15 -26.66 1.17 -21.89
C HIS A 15 -25.89 2.42 -21.51
N SER A 16 -26.44 3.58 -21.85
CA SER A 16 -25.81 4.87 -21.56
C SER A 16 -26.83 5.99 -21.47
N VAL A 17 -26.47 7.00 -20.68
CA VAL A 17 -27.18 8.27 -20.56
C VAL A 17 -26.23 9.43 -20.86
N THR A 18 -26.71 10.32 -21.71
CA THR A 18 -26.10 11.61 -22.05
C THR A 18 -26.97 12.71 -21.47
N LEU A 19 -26.36 13.65 -20.76
CA LEU A 19 -27.03 14.76 -20.10
C LEU A 19 -26.90 16.05 -20.92
N ASP A 20 -27.83 16.98 -20.72
CA ASP A 20 -27.78 18.33 -21.32
C ASP A 20 -27.68 19.41 -20.23
N PRO A 21 -26.46 19.75 -19.78
CA PRO A 21 -26.28 20.79 -18.77
C PRO A 21 -26.62 22.19 -19.29
N THR A 22 -26.63 22.41 -20.61
CA THR A 22 -26.89 23.73 -21.22
C THR A 22 -28.37 24.14 -21.17
N ALA A 23 -29.26 23.17 -20.92
CA ALA A 23 -30.68 23.41 -20.69
C ALA A 23 -30.98 23.97 -19.27
N MET A 24 -29.97 24.15 -18.43
CA MET A 24 -30.08 24.76 -17.10
C MET A 24 -29.70 26.25 -17.15
N ILE A 25 -30.58 27.13 -16.65
CA ILE A 25 -30.29 28.57 -16.48
C ILE A 25 -30.35 28.88 -14.98
N ASN A 26 -29.25 29.40 -14.42
CA ASN A 26 -29.13 29.76 -12.99
C ASN A 26 -29.55 28.63 -12.03
N GLY A 27 -29.17 27.38 -12.31
CA GLY A 27 -29.52 26.23 -11.46
C GLY A 27 -31.00 25.83 -11.49
N THR A 28 -31.80 26.43 -12.38
CA THR A 28 -33.21 26.07 -12.59
C THR A 28 -33.43 25.55 -14.01
N LEU A 29 -34.27 24.51 -14.12
CA LEU A 29 -34.70 23.95 -15.39
C LEU A 29 -35.43 25.03 -16.21
N ARG A 30 -34.99 25.27 -17.44
CA ARG A 30 -35.70 26.14 -18.39
C ARG A 30 -37.04 25.50 -18.75
N GLY A 31 -38.12 25.85 -18.03
CA GLY A 31 -39.46 25.28 -18.22
C GLY A 31 -40.21 24.85 -16.94
N GLY A 32 -39.64 25.10 -15.75
CA GLY A 32 -40.32 24.82 -14.48
C GLY A 32 -40.06 23.41 -13.91
N PRO A 33 -40.49 23.15 -12.67
CA PRO A 33 -39.94 22.11 -11.78
C PRO A 33 -40.45 20.67 -12.04
N LYS A 34 -40.94 20.36 -13.25
CA LYS A 34 -41.60 19.06 -13.54
C LYS A 34 -41.16 18.41 -14.85
N SER A 35 -39.91 18.58 -15.28
CA SER A 35 -39.38 17.68 -16.32
C SER A 35 -39.25 16.30 -15.70
N LYS A 36 -40.01 15.31 -16.20
CA LYS A 36 -39.85 13.94 -15.74
C LYS A 36 -38.45 13.42 -16.08
N ASP A 37 -37.81 13.87 -17.14
CA ASP A 37 -36.61 13.23 -17.68
C ASP A 37 -35.32 13.96 -17.24
N THR A 38 -35.03 13.89 -15.94
CA THR A 38 -33.81 14.40 -15.32
C THR A 38 -33.00 13.26 -14.70
N TYR A 39 -31.72 13.55 -14.48
CA TYR A 39 -30.78 12.66 -13.81
C TYR A 39 -30.06 13.43 -12.70
N PRO A 40 -30.05 12.92 -11.46
CA PRO A 40 -29.38 13.57 -10.35
C PRO A 40 -27.86 13.49 -10.52
N VAL A 41 -27.21 14.66 -10.46
CA VAL A 41 -25.75 14.79 -10.48
C VAL A 41 -25.28 15.46 -9.20
N ASP A 42 -24.32 14.83 -8.52
CA ASP A 42 -23.72 15.38 -7.31
C ASP A 42 -23.21 16.81 -7.55
N SER A 43 -23.45 17.71 -6.60
CA SER A 43 -23.11 19.15 -6.66
C SER A 43 -23.90 20.03 -7.64
N VAL A 44 -24.55 19.46 -8.66
CA VAL A 44 -25.31 20.22 -9.68
C VAL A 44 -26.82 20.09 -9.51
N GLY A 45 -27.30 18.97 -8.96
CA GLY A 45 -28.73 18.67 -8.81
C GLY A 45 -29.30 17.92 -10.01
N GLU A 46 -30.59 18.13 -10.29
CA GLU A 46 -31.33 17.43 -11.34
C GLU A 46 -31.00 17.95 -12.75
N VAL A 47 -30.21 17.22 -13.53
CA VAL A 47 -29.80 17.63 -14.88
C VAL A 47 -30.68 16.97 -15.95
N PRO A 48 -31.18 17.70 -16.97
CA PRO A 48 -31.96 17.12 -18.06
C PRO A 48 -31.22 15.99 -18.80
N ILE A 49 -31.93 14.91 -19.08
CA ILE A 49 -31.42 13.84 -19.91
C ILE A 49 -31.57 14.25 -21.38
N LYS A 50 -30.44 14.29 -22.10
CA LYS A 50 -30.43 14.52 -23.55
C LYS A 50 -30.86 13.29 -24.32
N LYS A 51 -30.22 12.17 -23.98
CA LYS A 51 -30.30 10.93 -24.73
C LYS A 51 -30.05 9.74 -23.83
N MET A 52 -30.85 8.69 -24.00
CA MET A 52 -30.57 7.35 -23.47
C MET A 52 -30.36 6.39 -24.63
N THR A 53 -29.51 5.38 -24.45
CA THR A 53 -29.23 4.38 -25.49
C THR A 53 -29.05 3.02 -24.86
N GLN A 54 -29.67 2.01 -25.45
CA GLN A 54 -29.47 0.59 -25.13
C GLN A 54 -29.01 -0.15 -26.38
N LYS A 55 -28.14 -1.15 -26.22
CA LYS A 55 -27.76 -2.09 -27.28
C LYS A 55 -27.95 -3.51 -26.79
N TYR A 56 -28.32 -4.38 -27.71
CA TYR A 56 -28.59 -5.79 -27.42
C TYR A 56 -27.69 -6.70 -28.26
N ALA A 57 -27.45 -7.91 -27.75
CA ALA A 57 -26.83 -8.99 -28.49
C ALA A 57 -27.84 -9.66 -29.43
N ARG A 58 -27.32 -10.21 -30.54
CA ARG A 58 -28.13 -10.85 -31.59
C ARG A 58 -28.97 -11.99 -31.03
N ASN A 59 -30.26 -12.00 -31.37
CA ASN A 59 -31.12 -13.15 -31.18
C ASN A 59 -31.27 -14.01 -32.45
N PRO A 60 -30.71 -15.24 -32.48
CA PRO A 60 -30.85 -16.12 -33.64
C PRO A 60 -32.29 -16.63 -33.85
N GLU A 61 -33.16 -16.57 -32.84
CA GLU A 61 -34.56 -17.02 -32.94
C GLU A 61 -35.46 -15.99 -33.66
N VAL A 62 -35.02 -14.74 -33.76
CA VAL A 62 -35.77 -13.64 -34.37
C VAL A 62 -35.08 -13.20 -35.67
N PRO A 63 -35.82 -12.93 -36.76
CA PRO A 63 -35.25 -12.36 -37.98
C PRO A 63 -34.43 -11.10 -37.70
N ALA A 64 -33.32 -10.90 -38.42
CA ALA A 64 -32.40 -9.78 -38.16
C ALA A 64 -33.09 -8.41 -38.26
N ASP A 65 -34.02 -8.27 -39.20
CA ASP A 65 -34.79 -7.04 -39.44
C ASP A 65 -35.84 -6.72 -38.37
N GLU A 66 -36.17 -7.67 -37.49
CA GLU A 66 -37.08 -7.48 -36.37
C GLU A 66 -36.38 -7.46 -35.00
N ASP A 67 -35.13 -7.90 -34.98
CA ASP A 67 -34.29 -7.97 -33.79
C ASP A 67 -33.55 -6.66 -33.54
N ILE A 68 -33.81 -6.04 -32.40
CA ILE A 68 -33.32 -4.70 -32.09
C ILE A 68 -31.85 -4.78 -31.67
N ALA A 69 -30.94 -4.25 -32.49
CA ALA A 69 -29.53 -4.15 -32.13
C ALA A 69 -29.26 -2.96 -31.20
N LYS A 70 -29.95 -1.84 -31.44
CA LYS A 70 -29.76 -0.61 -30.69
C LYS A 70 -31.01 0.23 -30.71
N ILE A 71 -31.36 0.75 -29.55
CA ILE A 71 -32.43 1.74 -29.39
C ILE A 71 -31.87 3.00 -28.75
N SER A 72 -32.26 4.17 -29.25
CA SER A 72 -31.84 5.47 -28.74
C SER A 72 -33.05 6.37 -28.54
N PHE A 73 -33.24 6.84 -27.30
CA PHE A 73 -34.28 7.77 -26.89
C PHE A 73 -33.67 9.16 -26.78
N TYR A 74 -34.14 10.11 -27.58
CA TYR A 74 -33.73 11.52 -27.55
C TYR A 74 -34.82 12.29 -26.82
N LEU A 75 -34.52 12.88 -25.66
CA LEU A 75 -35.51 13.47 -24.76
C LEU A 75 -35.45 15.00 -24.73
N SER A 76 -34.27 15.61 -24.96
CA SER A 76 -34.08 17.06 -24.86
C SER A 76 -34.01 17.83 -26.19
N GLU A 77 -34.30 17.19 -27.34
CA GLU A 77 -34.34 17.91 -28.62
C GLU A 77 -35.57 18.84 -28.67
N GLN A 78 -35.43 20.06 -28.13
CA GLN A 78 -36.40 21.13 -28.33
C GLN A 78 -36.38 21.54 -29.81
N THR A 79 -37.32 21.04 -30.60
CA THR A 79 -37.62 21.69 -31.88
C THR A 79 -38.23 23.06 -31.56
N SER A 80 -37.62 24.11 -32.09
CA SER A 80 -37.79 25.55 -31.79
C SER A 80 -39.20 26.16 -31.95
N SER A 81 -40.26 25.35 -32.10
CA SER A 81 -41.63 25.83 -32.34
C SER A 81 -42.69 25.39 -31.33
N SER A 82 -42.38 24.60 -30.29
CA SER A 82 -43.37 24.32 -29.25
C SER A 82 -42.81 24.49 -27.85
N ILE A 83 -43.34 25.49 -27.15
CA ILE A 83 -43.05 25.83 -25.74
C ILE A 83 -43.74 24.84 -24.77
N TYR A 84 -44.58 23.94 -25.28
CA TYR A 84 -45.28 22.94 -24.48
C TYR A 84 -45.21 21.57 -25.17
N SER A 85 -44.84 20.54 -24.38
CA SER A 85 -44.78 19.11 -24.72
C SER A 85 -43.40 18.56 -25.07
N SER A 86 -42.94 17.67 -24.18
CA SER A 86 -41.81 16.75 -24.24
C SER A 86 -41.84 15.88 -25.50
N THR A 87 -41.38 16.42 -26.63
CA THR A 87 -41.44 15.77 -27.94
C THR A 87 -40.10 15.15 -28.28
N GLY A 88 -39.84 13.98 -27.72
CA GLY A 88 -38.62 13.23 -28.01
C GLY A 88 -38.56 12.64 -29.43
N LYS A 89 -37.47 11.93 -29.73
CA LYS A 89 -37.38 11.05 -30.91
C LYS A 89 -36.88 9.69 -30.47
N ILE A 90 -37.36 8.63 -31.11
CA ILE A 90 -36.88 7.27 -30.85
C ILE A 90 -36.26 6.72 -32.13
N ARG A 91 -35.01 6.29 -32.05
CA ARG A 91 -34.30 5.62 -33.13
C ARG A 91 -34.13 4.15 -32.76
N VAL A 92 -34.53 3.27 -33.67
CA VAL A 92 -34.34 1.82 -33.56
C VAL A 92 -33.48 1.38 -34.73
N ASP A 93 -32.30 0.83 -34.44
CA ASP A 93 -31.43 0.17 -35.40
C ASP A 93 -31.56 -1.35 -35.17
N TYR A 94 -31.85 -2.10 -36.23
CA TYR A 94 -32.03 -3.55 -36.19
C TYR A 94 -30.71 -4.28 -36.48
N HIS A 95 -30.64 -5.56 -36.12
CA HIS A 95 -29.50 -6.38 -36.44
C HIS A 95 -29.37 -6.58 -37.95
N ARG A 96 -28.13 -6.77 -38.39
CA ARG A 96 -27.80 -7.01 -39.79
C ARG A 96 -27.94 -8.51 -40.09
N GLU A 97 -28.62 -8.85 -41.17
CA GLU A 97 -28.68 -10.22 -41.64
C GLU A 97 -27.29 -10.69 -42.15
N PRO A 98 -26.86 -11.93 -41.85
CA PRO A 98 -25.61 -12.47 -42.39
C PRO A 98 -25.58 -12.38 -43.92
N GLY A 99 -24.63 -11.61 -44.47
CA GLY A 99 -24.43 -11.44 -45.91
C GLY A 99 -25.05 -10.18 -46.54
N SER A 100 -26.04 -9.54 -45.92
CA SER A 100 -26.52 -8.21 -46.35
C SER A 100 -25.49 -7.15 -46.02
N LEU A 101 -25.36 -6.03 -46.74
CA LEU A 101 -24.48 -4.89 -46.39
C LEU A 101 -25.19 -3.79 -45.60
N THR A 102 -26.52 -3.82 -45.60
CA THR A 102 -27.38 -2.80 -44.98
C THR A 102 -28.03 -3.34 -43.71
N PHE A 103 -28.45 -2.45 -42.82
CA PHE A 103 -29.24 -2.79 -41.64
C PHE A 103 -30.53 -1.98 -41.63
N GLY A 104 -31.60 -2.56 -41.09
CA GLY A 104 -32.86 -1.86 -40.93
C GLY A 104 -32.75 -0.73 -39.90
N GLN A 105 -33.36 0.42 -40.19
CA GLN A 105 -33.49 1.52 -39.24
C GLN A 105 -34.93 2.07 -39.26
N ALA A 106 -35.46 2.37 -38.08
CA ALA A 106 -36.73 3.08 -37.90
C ALA A 106 -36.54 4.32 -37.01
N MET A 107 -37.11 5.43 -37.44
CA MET A 107 -37.15 6.69 -36.69
C MET A 107 -38.59 7.03 -36.33
N TYR A 108 -38.82 7.36 -35.08
CA TYR A 108 -40.12 7.73 -34.53
C TYR A 108 -40.08 9.12 -33.89
N HIS A 109 -41.10 9.92 -34.18
CA HIS A 109 -41.24 11.30 -33.71
C HIS A 109 -42.56 11.44 -32.98
N TYR A 110 -42.61 12.21 -31.90
CA TYR A 110 -43.87 12.58 -31.25
C TYR A 110 -44.53 13.73 -32.02
N GLU A 111 -45.74 13.50 -32.50
CA GLU A 111 -46.59 14.47 -33.21
C GLU A 111 -47.99 14.42 -32.56
N ASP A 112 -48.46 15.55 -32.03
CA ASP A 112 -49.75 15.68 -31.33
C ASP A 112 -49.96 14.64 -30.21
N GLY A 113 -48.89 14.34 -29.47
CA GLY A 113 -48.91 13.33 -28.40
C GLY A 113 -48.86 11.87 -28.87
N ASN A 114 -48.82 11.63 -30.19
CA ASN A 114 -48.75 10.30 -30.78
C ASN A 114 -47.37 10.03 -31.39
N LEU A 115 -46.85 8.81 -31.20
CA LEU A 115 -45.57 8.40 -31.76
C LEU A 115 -45.74 7.92 -33.21
N ARG A 116 -45.22 8.69 -34.18
CA ARG A 116 -45.33 8.40 -35.61
C ARG A 116 -43.98 8.02 -36.23
N ARG A 117 -43.99 7.07 -37.16
CA ARG A 117 -42.78 6.65 -37.90
C ARG A 117 -42.47 7.62 -39.04
N ARG A 118 -41.19 7.92 -39.22
CA ARG A 118 -40.64 8.74 -40.31
C ARG A 118 -39.77 7.91 -41.28
N PRO A 119 -39.78 8.23 -42.59
CA PRO A 119 -40.65 9.23 -43.24
C PRO A 119 -42.14 8.82 -43.20
N SER A 120 -43.05 9.81 -43.23
CA SER A 120 -44.48 9.62 -42.94
C SER A 120 -45.23 8.72 -43.93
N ASN A 121 -44.64 8.52 -45.10
CA ASN A 121 -45.12 7.59 -46.13
C ASN A 121 -44.89 6.12 -45.78
N LEU A 122 -44.11 5.81 -44.73
CA LEU A 122 -43.96 4.45 -44.23
C LEU A 122 -45.16 4.00 -43.39
N ARG A 123 -45.34 2.68 -43.30
CA ARG A 123 -46.32 2.04 -42.43
C ARG A 123 -46.12 2.52 -40.99
N GLN A 124 -47.18 3.13 -40.44
CA GLN A 124 -47.20 3.63 -39.07
C GLN A 124 -47.19 2.46 -38.07
N PRO A 125 -46.57 2.64 -36.88
CA PRO A 125 -46.51 1.59 -35.88
C PRO A 125 -47.90 1.25 -35.36
N THR A 126 -48.12 -0.01 -35.05
CA THR A 126 -49.34 -0.45 -34.34
C THR A 126 -49.32 0.06 -32.89
N GLN A 127 -50.49 0.12 -32.24
CA GLN A 127 -50.58 0.54 -30.84
C GLN A 127 -49.74 -0.35 -29.91
N VAL A 128 -49.66 -1.66 -30.20
CA VAL A 128 -48.80 -2.61 -29.47
C VAL A 128 -47.32 -2.26 -29.61
N GLN A 129 -46.86 -1.91 -30.82
CA GLN A 129 -45.48 -1.50 -31.05
C GLN A 129 -45.16 -0.16 -30.36
N VAL A 130 -46.08 0.80 -30.38
CA VAL A 130 -45.92 2.06 -29.64
C VAL A 130 -45.79 1.78 -28.14
N HIS A 131 -46.70 0.97 -27.58
CA HIS A 131 -46.65 0.61 -26.17
C HIS A 131 -45.32 -0.07 -25.80
N LYS A 132 -44.83 -1.00 -26.62
CA LYS A 132 -43.52 -1.65 -26.44
C LYS A 132 -42.38 -0.63 -26.38
N LEU A 133 -42.33 0.33 -27.31
CA LEU A 133 -41.27 1.36 -27.35
C LEU A 133 -41.31 2.28 -26.12
N LEU A 134 -42.52 2.67 -25.68
CA LEU A 134 -42.69 3.48 -24.47
C LEU A 134 -42.31 2.71 -23.20
N GLN A 135 -42.64 1.43 -23.13
CA GLN A 135 -42.24 0.56 -22.03
C GLN A 135 -40.72 0.39 -21.98
N MET A 136 -40.07 0.19 -23.14
CA MET A 136 -38.61 0.15 -23.22
C MET A 136 -37.98 1.48 -22.77
N GLN A 137 -38.58 2.62 -23.13
CA GLN A 137 -38.12 3.93 -22.66
C GLN A 137 -38.20 4.05 -21.13
N SER A 138 -39.32 3.66 -20.53
CA SER A 138 -39.51 3.67 -19.07
C SER A 138 -38.52 2.73 -18.39
N SER A 139 -38.42 1.48 -18.85
CA SER A 139 -37.52 0.47 -18.28
C SER A 139 -36.05 0.88 -18.37
N CYS A 140 -35.63 1.50 -19.49
CA CYS A 140 -34.29 2.04 -19.64
C CYS A 140 -33.99 3.09 -18.56
N ARG A 141 -34.93 4.01 -18.34
CA ARG A 141 -34.79 5.04 -17.32
C ARG A 141 -34.75 4.43 -15.92
N ASP A 142 -35.67 3.53 -15.61
CA ASP A 142 -35.78 2.90 -14.28
C ASP A 142 -34.50 2.14 -13.94
N THR A 143 -33.93 1.42 -14.92
CA THR A 143 -32.66 0.70 -14.75
C THR A 143 -31.49 1.66 -14.45
N ILE A 144 -31.40 2.77 -15.18
CA ILE A 144 -30.36 3.80 -14.97
C ILE A 144 -30.51 4.46 -13.59
N MET A 145 -31.74 4.76 -13.17
CA MET A 145 -32.00 5.37 -11.86
C MET A 145 -31.74 4.38 -10.72
N ALA A 146 -32.06 3.11 -10.90
CA ALA A 146 -31.76 2.05 -9.95
C ALA A 146 -30.25 1.85 -9.78
N SER A 147 -29.49 1.82 -10.89
CA SER A 147 -28.02 1.69 -10.81
C SER A 147 -27.39 2.90 -10.13
N HIS A 148 -27.85 4.11 -10.44
CA HIS A 148 -27.44 5.33 -9.73
C HIS A 148 -27.70 5.24 -8.22
N THR A 149 -28.90 4.83 -7.82
CA THR A 149 -29.29 4.72 -6.40
C THR A 149 -28.44 3.67 -5.69
N SER A 150 -28.19 2.52 -6.33
CA SER A 150 -27.31 1.47 -5.80
C SER A 150 -25.89 1.98 -5.59
N ILE A 151 -25.33 2.69 -6.57
CA ILE A 151 -23.98 3.28 -6.46
C ILE A 151 -23.93 4.30 -5.32
N GLN A 152 -24.92 5.18 -5.20
CA GLN A 152 -24.96 6.16 -4.11
C GLN A 152 -25.10 5.49 -2.74
N GLN A 153 -25.93 4.46 -2.61
CA GLN A 153 -26.02 3.67 -1.38
C GLN A 153 -24.69 3.00 -1.03
N GLU A 154 -23.99 2.44 -2.00
CA GLU A 154 -22.66 1.87 -1.80
C GLU A 154 -21.65 2.93 -1.35
N LEU A 155 -21.60 4.09 -2.03
CA LEU A 155 -20.71 5.19 -1.65
C LEU A 155 -21.00 5.72 -0.24
N THR A 156 -22.28 5.86 0.14
CA THR A 156 -22.65 6.29 1.49
C THR A 156 -22.29 5.26 2.55
N THR A 157 -22.44 3.96 2.25
CA THR A 157 -22.02 2.87 3.14
C THR A 157 -20.52 2.89 3.31
N ARG A 158 -19.75 2.97 2.21
CA ARG A 158 -18.29 3.07 2.24
C ARG A 158 -17.81 4.28 3.05
N ARG A 159 -18.45 5.45 2.92
CA ARG A 159 -18.13 6.62 3.76
C ARG A 159 -18.38 6.36 5.24
N LYS A 160 -19.49 5.71 5.60
CA LYS A 160 -19.79 5.36 7.00
C LYS A 160 -18.78 4.34 7.53
N ASP A 161 -18.43 3.33 6.75
CA ASP A 161 -17.46 2.31 7.11
C ASP A 161 -16.08 2.93 7.29
N GLU A 162 -15.67 3.83 6.39
CA GLU A 162 -14.41 4.55 6.50
C GLU A 162 -14.36 5.39 7.78
N ILE A 163 -15.43 6.15 8.09
CA ILE A 163 -15.53 6.91 9.34
C ILE A 163 -15.49 5.98 10.56
N SER A 164 -16.18 4.84 10.51
CA SER A 164 -16.20 3.86 11.60
C SER A 164 -14.82 3.25 11.83
N ILE A 165 -14.13 2.85 10.76
CA ILE A 165 -12.76 2.32 10.79
C ILE A 165 -11.81 3.39 11.35
N ARG A 166 -11.90 4.64 10.89
CA ARG A 166 -11.09 5.75 11.42
C ARG A 166 -11.37 5.94 12.93
N GLY A 167 -12.63 5.88 13.34
CA GLY A 167 -13.05 5.94 14.74
C GLY A 167 -12.42 4.82 15.59
N MET A 168 -12.60 3.56 15.20
CA MET A 168 -12.02 2.41 15.90
C MET A 168 -10.49 2.49 16.00
N ARG A 169 -9.82 2.88 14.91
CA ARG A 169 -8.35 3.02 14.88
C ARG A 169 -7.85 4.15 15.76
N SER A 170 -8.57 5.28 15.85
CA SER A 170 -8.21 6.38 16.76
C SER A 170 -8.27 5.98 18.24
N VAL A 171 -9.21 5.09 18.61
CA VAL A 171 -9.35 4.54 19.96
C VAL A 171 -8.21 3.58 20.29
N SER A 172 -7.84 2.70 19.36
CA SER A 172 -6.71 1.76 19.54
C SER A 172 -5.34 2.43 19.62
N ALA A 173 -5.14 3.56 18.91
CA ALA A 173 -3.87 4.29 18.89
C ALA A 173 -3.70 5.32 20.04
N GLY A 174 -4.70 5.49 20.92
CA GLY A 174 -4.63 6.44 22.04
C GLY A 174 -4.45 7.91 21.64
N LYS A 175 -4.65 8.25 20.36
CA LYS A 175 -4.37 9.57 19.78
C LYS A 175 -5.68 10.16 19.25
N LYS A 176 -6.08 11.33 19.77
CA LYS A 176 -7.24 12.09 19.25
C LYS A 176 -6.92 12.55 17.82
N ARG A 177 -7.38 11.81 16.82
CA ARG A 177 -7.30 12.20 15.40
C ARG A 177 -8.55 13.00 15.05
N ASP A 178 -8.39 14.10 14.31
CA ASP A 178 -9.51 14.89 13.81
C ASP A 178 -10.11 14.20 12.58
N LEU A 179 -11.32 13.67 12.75
CA LEU A 179 -12.01 12.83 11.75
C LEU A 179 -12.69 13.65 10.64
N THR A 180 -12.66 14.99 10.72
CA THR A 180 -13.41 15.87 9.82
C THR A 180 -12.66 16.27 8.54
N ILE A 181 -11.39 15.89 8.39
CA ILE A 181 -10.56 16.27 7.24
C ILE A 181 -10.24 15.02 6.38
N PRO A 182 -10.89 14.86 5.21
CA PRO A 182 -10.51 13.85 4.23
C PRO A 182 -9.15 14.19 3.60
N GLY A 183 -8.21 13.24 3.53
CA GLY A 183 -6.91 13.41 2.86
C GLY A 183 -5.75 13.88 3.74
N SER A 184 -5.85 13.74 5.07
CA SER A 184 -4.71 14.04 5.97
C SER A 184 -3.54 13.10 5.68
N ARG A 185 -2.30 13.52 5.97
CA ARG A 185 -1.07 12.70 5.83
C ARG A 185 -1.11 11.37 6.62
N ASP A 186 -2.08 11.22 7.51
CA ASP A 186 -2.37 10.01 8.29
C ASP A 186 -3.31 9.02 7.55
N ASP A 187 -3.78 9.35 6.34
CA ASP A 187 -4.57 8.47 5.45
C ASP A 187 -3.69 7.48 4.65
N VAL A 188 -2.41 7.38 4.99
CA VAL A 188 -1.51 6.34 4.48
C VAL A 188 -1.91 5.02 5.11
N LEU A 189 -2.02 3.96 4.30
CA LEU A 189 -2.16 2.57 4.75
C LEU A 189 -1.16 2.32 5.88
N GLU A 190 -1.66 2.23 7.12
CA GLU A 190 -0.80 1.86 8.24
C GLU A 190 -0.24 0.45 7.95
N PRO A 191 1.07 0.24 8.16
CA PRO A 191 1.70 -1.05 7.93
C PRO A 191 0.91 -2.16 8.62
N SER A 192 0.81 -3.32 7.96
CA SER A 192 0.16 -4.49 8.55
C SER A 192 0.75 -4.78 9.93
N VAL A 193 -0.01 -5.39 10.85
CA VAL A 193 0.50 -5.79 12.18
C VAL A 193 1.80 -6.61 12.05
N TYR A 194 1.92 -7.38 10.96
CA TYR A 194 3.13 -8.14 10.64
C TYR A 194 4.30 -7.27 10.14
N ASP A 195 4.02 -6.19 9.40
CA ASP A 195 5.03 -5.24 8.95
C ASP A 195 5.49 -4.39 10.13
N LEU A 196 4.56 -3.95 10.97
CA LEU A 196 4.84 -3.23 12.21
C LEU A 196 5.68 -4.08 13.18
N ALA A 197 5.37 -5.38 13.32
CA ALA A 197 6.13 -6.31 14.14
C ALA A 197 7.54 -6.59 13.56
N ARG A 198 7.66 -6.63 12.22
CA ARG A 198 8.95 -6.83 11.53
C ARG A 198 9.82 -5.58 11.63
N GLU A 199 9.24 -4.39 11.49
CA GLU A 199 9.91 -3.12 11.70
C GLU A 199 10.26 -2.91 13.17
N SER A 200 9.35 -3.21 14.11
CA SER A 200 9.65 -3.13 15.54
C SER A 200 10.76 -4.10 15.93
N ALA A 201 10.78 -5.33 15.41
CA ALA A 201 11.88 -6.27 15.66
C ALA A 201 13.22 -5.80 15.06
N ARG A 202 13.20 -5.13 13.90
CA ARG A 202 14.39 -4.48 13.32
C ARG A 202 14.86 -3.29 14.16
N VAL A 203 13.92 -2.48 14.64
CA VAL A 203 14.19 -1.28 15.45
C VAL A 203 14.63 -1.65 16.86
N GLU A 204 14.07 -2.69 17.46
CA GLU A 204 14.52 -3.24 18.75
C GLU A 204 15.91 -3.87 18.62
N GLY A 205 16.17 -4.67 17.57
CA GLY A 205 17.50 -5.22 17.30
C GLY A 205 18.58 -4.15 17.09
N THR A 206 18.21 -3.03 16.47
CA THR A 206 19.11 -1.86 16.30
C THR A 206 19.21 -0.99 17.56
N ARG A 207 18.14 -0.85 18.36
CA ARG A 207 18.16 -0.14 19.65
C ARG A 207 18.97 -0.86 20.70
N GLU A 208 18.75 -2.16 20.91
CA GLU A 208 19.56 -2.96 21.82
C GLU A 208 21.04 -2.94 21.38
N GLY A 209 21.29 -3.06 20.08
CA GLY A 209 22.63 -2.93 19.50
C GLY A 209 23.24 -1.53 19.62
N ALA A 210 22.44 -0.46 19.71
CA ALA A 210 22.91 0.91 19.88
C ALA A 210 23.06 1.31 21.36
N GLU A 211 22.31 0.69 22.27
CA GLU A 211 22.45 0.87 23.71
C GLU A 211 23.68 0.15 24.26
N GLU A 212 23.98 -1.08 23.77
CA GLU A 212 25.27 -1.74 24.02
C GLU A 212 26.44 -0.89 23.48
N GLU A 213 26.29 -0.27 22.30
CA GLU A 213 27.30 0.58 21.67
C GLU A 213 27.55 1.89 22.45
N LYS A 214 26.49 2.53 22.96
CA LYS A 214 26.61 3.71 23.83
C LYS A 214 27.28 3.38 25.17
N GLN A 215 27.04 2.20 25.73
CA GLN A 215 27.74 1.76 26.94
C GLN A 215 29.23 1.51 26.66
N GLU A 216 29.58 0.95 25.49
CA GLU A 216 30.97 0.75 25.10
C GLU A 216 31.71 2.05 24.72
N GLU A 217 31.07 2.98 24.03
CA GLU A 217 31.63 4.31 23.77
C GLU A 217 31.87 5.11 25.05
N GLN A 218 31.11 4.84 26.13
CA GLN A 218 31.42 5.41 27.44
C GLN A 218 32.70 4.81 28.05
N THR A 219 33.05 3.56 27.71
CA THR A 219 34.33 2.95 28.12
C THR A 219 35.52 3.43 27.31
N SER A 220 35.33 3.94 26.08
CA SER A 220 36.44 4.45 25.24
C SER A 220 36.99 5.81 25.71
N LYS A 221 36.26 6.52 26.59
CA LYS A 221 36.77 7.72 27.28
C LYS A 221 37.73 7.40 28.43
N VAL A 222 37.91 6.12 28.77
CA VAL A 222 38.86 5.68 29.79
C VAL A 222 40.23 5.55 29.15
N ASP A 223 41.26 6.18 29.75
CA ASP A 223 42.64 6.12 29.27
C ASP A 223 43.14 4.66 29.23
N ILE A 224 43.20 4.10 28.01
CA ILE A 224 43.58 2.71 27.76
C ILE A 224 45.03 2.44 28.17
N LEU A 225 45.90 3.46 28.13
CA LEU A 225 47.32 3.35 28.43
C LEU A 225 47.62 3.49 29.92
N ALA A 226 46.78 4.16 30.70
CA ALA A 226 47.01 4.42 32.13
C ALA A 226 47.44 3.17 32.93
N PRO A 227 46.79 1.99 32.81
CA PRO A 227 47.19 0.79 33.55
C PRO A 227 48.59 0.28 33.21
N TYR A 228 49.09 0.57 32.00
CA TYR A 228 50.40 0.13 31.53
C TYR A 228 51.52 1.12 31.87
N LEU A 229 51.16 2.35 32.24
CA LEU A 229 52.08 3.44 32.53
C LEU A 229 52.31 3.66 34.03
N VAL A 230 51.54 3.01 34.91
CA VAL A 230 51.60 3.20 36.38
C VAL A 230 53.03 3.08 36.92
N ASP A 231 53.79 2.13 36.42
CA ASP A 231 55.15 1.83 36.90
C ASP A 231 56.22 2.82 36.38
N PHE A 232 55.86 3.69 35.42
CA PHE A 232 56.77 4.60 34.72
C PHE A 232 56.51 6.09 35.03
N ILE A 233 55.68 6.36 36.05
CA ILE A 233 55.40 7.72 36.52
C ILE A 233 56.53 8.14 37.45
N ASN A 234 57.22 9.23 37.10
CA ASN A 234 58.23 9.83 37.96
C ASN A 234 57.56 10.47 39.18
N LYS A 235 57.96 10.06 40.39
CA LYS A 235 57.36 10.48 41.66
C LYS A 235 57.57 11.97 41.98
N GLU A 236 58.57 12.61 41.38
CA GLU A 236 58.90 14.02 41.63
C GLU A 236 58.24 14.97 40.64
N THR A 237 58.12 14.56 39.37
CA THR A 237 57.56 15.41 38.29
C THR A 237 56.12 15.05 37.91
N GLY A 238 55.63 13.88 38.31
CA GLY A 238 54.31 13.38 37.94
C GLY A 238 54.17 13.05 36.44
N LEU A 239 55.26 13.10 35.68
CA LEU A 239 55.29 12.84 34.25
C LEU A 239 55.75 11.41 33.97
N VAL A 240 55.26 10.85 32.87
CA VAL A 240 55.68 9.53 32.36
C VAL A 240 57.06 9.69 31.73
N GLN A 241 58.03 8.89 32.18
CA GLN A 241 59.38 8.81 31.61
C GLN A 241 59.64 7.38 31.16
N LEU A 242 59.78 7.19 29.85
CA LEU A 242 60.00 5.89 29.22
C LEU A 242 61.26 5.95 28.35
N ASP A 243 62.08 4.91 28.45
CA ASP A 243 63.11 4.61 27.46
C ASP A 243 62.49 4.00 26.19
N SER A 244 63.20 4.04 25.06
CA SER A 244 62.76 3.53 23.76
C SER A 244 62.27 2.09 23.83
N LEU A 245 63.03 1.21 24.50
CA LEU A 245 62.67 -0.20 24.68
C LEU A 245 61.45 -0.39 25.59
N GLN A 246 61.30 0.46 26.62
CA GLN A 246 60.18 0.40 27.56
C GLN A 246 58.88 0.85 26.90
N ALA A 247 58.93 1.91 26.09
CA ALA A 247 57.79 2.38 25.33
C ALA A 247 57.32 1.33 24.31
N GLU A 248 58.25 0.65 23.63
CA GLU A 248 57.93 -0.45 22.70
C GLU A 248 57.26 -1.63 23.44
N LEU A 249 57.77 -1.98 24.62
CA LEU A 249 57.20 -3.05 25.45
C LEU A 249 55.77 -2.72 25.90
N VAL A 250 55.52 -1.47 26.33
CA VAL A 250 54.19 -0.99 26.73
C VAL A 250 53.21 -1.07 25.55
N ALA A 251 53.61 -0.59 24.37
CA ALA A 251 52.77 -0.65 23.17
C ALA A 251 52.45 -2.09 22.77
N LYS A 252 53.45 -2.99 22.78
CA LYS A 252 53.26 -4.43 22.50
C LYS A 252 52.32 -5.09 23.50
N LYS A 253 52.46 -4.80 24.79
CA LYS A 253 51.61 -5.37 25.85
C LYS A 253 50.16 -4.89 25.72
N CYS A 254 49.96 -3.59 25.52
CA CYS A 254 48.63 -3.01 25.27
C CYS A 254 47.94 -3.64 24.06
N THR A 255 48.67 -3.76 22.93
CA THR A 255 48.16 -4.37 21.69
C THR A 255 47.78 -5.84 21.88
N THR A 256 48.62 -6.61 22.59
CA THR A 256 48.39 -8.03 22.86
C THR A 256 47.16 -8.24 23.74
N ASP A 257 47.05 -7.48 24.83
CA ASP A 257 45.90 -7.54 25.74
C ASP A 257 44.60 -7.12 25.06
N PHE A 258 44.66 -6.12 24.17
CA PHE A 258 43.51 -5.69 23.40
C PHE A 258 43.05 -6.74 22.39
N ARG A 259 43.99 -7.33 21.64
CA ARG A 259 43.71 -8.45 20.73
C ARG A 259 43.08 -9.62 21.48
N LYS A 260 43.63 -9.99 22.63
CA LYS A 260 43.08 -11.05 23.47
C LYS A 260 41.64 -10.75 23.89
N ARG A 261 41.34 -9.53 24.34
CA ARG A 261 39.97 -9.12 24.71
C ARG A 261 38.98 -9.23 23.55
N LEU A 262 39.39 -8.85 22.34
CA LEU A 262 38.55 -9.01 21.15
C LEU A 262 38.32 -10.48 20.82
N THR A 263 39.35 -11.32 20.87
CA THR A 263 39.23 -12.77 20.64
C THR A 263 38.35 -13.45 21.68
N ASP A 264 38.60 -13.21 22.97
CA ASP A 264 37.82 -13.77 24.08
C ASP A 264 36.32 -13.41 23.95
N ARG A 265 36.02 -12.19 23.48
CA ARG A 265 34.64 -11.75 23.26
C ARG A 265 33.98 -12.47 22.09
N ALA A 266 34.68 -12.65 20.96
CA ALA A 266 34.17 -13.43 19.83
C ALA A 266 33.92 -14.88 20.25
N GLU A 267 34.82 -15.48 21.02
CA GLU A 267 34.67 -16.84 21.54
C GLU A 267 33.44 -16.98 22.47
N ILE A 268 33.14 -15.98 23.30
CA ILE A 268 31.93 -16.00 24.14
C ILE A 268 30.65 -15.98 23.29
N ILE A 269 30.60 -15.16 22.23
CA ILE A 269 29.45 -15.08 21.32
C ILE A 269 29.31 -16.40 20.56
N GLN A 270 30.41 -16.92 20.02
CA GLN A 270 30.44 -18.17 19.27
C GLN A 270 30.01 -19.35 20.15
N ARG A 271 30.51 -19.47 21.38
CA ARG A 271 30.09 -20.52 22.32
C ARG A 271 28.58 -20.47 22.58
N ARG A 272 28.01 -19.28 22.78
CA ARG A 272 26.56 -19.12 22.97
C ARG A 272 25.76 -19.54 21.73
N LEU A 273 26.27 -19.23 20.53
CA LEU A 273 25.66 -19.64 19.27
C LEU A 273 25.66 -21.17 19.13
N GLU A 274 26.79 -21.81 19.41
CA GLU A 274 26.93 -23.27 19.40
C GLU A 274 26.03 -23.94 20.44
N GLU A 275 25.93 -23.38 21.64
CA GLU A 275 25.02 -23.85 22.69
C GLU A 275 23.54 -23.80 22.26
N GLU A 276 23.07 -22.67 21.69
CA GLU A 276 21.70 -22.54 21.19
C GLU A 276 21.42 -23.51 20.02
N GLN A 277 22.36 -23.65 19.08
CA GLN A 277 22.23 -24.59 17.96
C GLN A 277 22.18 -26.04 18.44
N GLU A 278 23.02 -26.41 19.42
CA GLU A 278 23.05 -27.75 19.98
C GLU A 278 21.79 -28.07 20.80
N LEU A 279 21.26 -27.10 21.56
CA LEU A 279 19.98 -27.23 22.27
C LEU A 279 18.83 -27.48 21.28
N LEU A 280 18.76 -26.69 20.20
CA LEU A 280 17.76 -26.87 19.16
C LEU A 280 17.89 -28.24 18.46
N ARG A 281 19.12 -28.68 18.18
CA ARG A 281 19.41 -30.00 17.59
C ARG A 281 18.97 -31.13 18.51
N LYS A 282 19.30 -31.07 19.81
CA LYS A 282 18.86 -32.05 20.81
C LYS A 282 17.35 -32.09 20.93
N ARG A 283 16.68 -30.92 20.94
CA ARG A 283 15.21 -30.84 21.05
C ARG A 283 14.52 -31.42 19.81
N ARG A 284 15.03 -31.14 18.61
CA ARG A 284 14.58 -31.76 17.34
C ARG A 284 14.72 -33.28 17.38
N ALA A 285 15.87 -33.80 17.80
CA ALA A 285 16.12 -35.23 17.91
C ALA A 285 15.22 -35.91 18.97
N GLN A 286 14.90 -35.21 20.07
CA GLN A 286 13.98 -35.69 21.10
C GLN A 286 12.55 -35.81 20.57
N MET A 287 12.08 -34.83 19.79
CA MET A 287 10.75 -34.86 19.17
C MET A 287 10.64 -35.98 18.12
N GLN A 288 11.65 -36.13 17.27
CA GLN A 288 11.67 -37.18 16.24
C GLN A 288 11.60 -38.60 16.84
N ARG A 289 12.14 -38.80 18.04
CA ARG A 289 12.07 -40.08 18.76
C ARG A 289 10.75 -40.33 19.48
N ARG A 290 9.97 -39.28 19.76
CA ARG A 290 8.76 -39.37 20.61
C ARG A 290 7.49 -39.79 19.87
N GLY A 291 7.50 -39.86 18.53
CA GLY A 291 6.48 -40.51 17.69
C GLY A 291 5.02 -40.22 18.07
N ASP A 292 4.36 -39.33 17.32
CA ASP A 292 2.89 -39.17 17.26
C ASP A 292 2.17 -38.98 18.61
N SER A 293 2.72 -38.13 19.48
CA SER A 293 2.11 -37.76 20.76
C SER A 293 1.73 -36.28 20.80
N VAL A 294 0.41 -36.04 20.71
CA VAL A 294 -0.39 -34.85 21.09
C VAL A 294 -0.04 -33.53 20.38
N GLU A 295 -0.99 -33.01 19.57
CA GLU A 295 -0.94 -31.71 18.85
C GLU A 295 -0.51 -30.49 19.70
N ARG A 296 -0.68 -30.55 21.03
CA ARG A 296 -0.24 -29.52 21.97
C ARG A 296 1.29 -29.46 22.09
N ASP A 297 1.97 -30.61 22.12
CA ASP A 297 3.43 -30.69 22.18
C ASP A 297 4.06 -30.19 20.86
N GLU A 298 3.34 -30.29 19.75
CA GLU A 298 3.78 -29.81 18.43
C GLU A 298 3.76 -28.27 18.36
N ARG A 299 2.68 -27.62 18.83
CA ARG A 299 2.61 -26.15 18.89
C ARG A 299 3.65 -25.54 19.84
N ASP A 300 3.86 -26.15 21.01
CA ASP A 300 4.87 -25.69 21.97
C ASP A 300 6.29 -25.86 21.39
N PHE A 301 6.51 -26.92 20.60
CA PHE A 301 7.76 -27.13 19.89
C PHE A 301 7.99 -26.12 18.76
N GLU A 302 6.97 -25.80 17.96
CA GLU A 302 7.05 -24.76 16.93
C GLU A 302 7.39 -23.39 17.53
N GLN A 303 6.78 -23.02 18.65
CA GLN A 303 7.10 -21.79 19.37
C GLN A 303 8.56 -21.78 19.85
N TYR A 304 9.01 -22.89 20.45
CA TYR A 304 10.41 -23.04 20.87
C TYR A 304 11.38 -22.95 19.68
N GLN A 305 11.06 -23.60 18.56
CA GLN A 305 11.86 -23.55 17.35
C GLN A 305 11.96 -22.12 16.82
N ASN A 306 10.85 -21.41 16.72
CA ASN A 306 10.84 -20.02 16.26
C ASN A 306 11.68 -19.12 17.18
N GLN A 307 11.57 -19.31 18.49
CA GLN A 307 12.36 -18.55 19.45
C GLN A 307 13.86 -18.87 19.39
N ALA A 308 14.23 -20.14 19.26
CA ALA A 308 15.63 -20.57 19.13
C ALA A 308 16.25 -20.10 17.81
N MET A 309 15.50 -20.14 16.70
CA MET A 309 15.94 -19.59 15.41
C MET A 309 16.17 -18.08 15.51
N PHE A 310 15.28 -17.35 16.20
CA PHE A 310 15.44 -15.92 16.42
C PHE A 310 16.71 -15.60 17.25
N ARG A 311 16.96 -16.34 18.34
CA ARG A 311 18.19 -16.19 19.14
C ARG A 311 19.45 -16.50 18.32
N THR A 312 19.40 -17.56 17.51
CA THR A 312 20.50 -17.95 16.61
C THR A 312 20.84 -16.80 15.65
N GLN A 313 19.82 -16.23 15.01
CA GLN A 313 20.01 -15.11 14.08
C GLN A 313 20.59 -13.86 14.76
N ILE A 314 20.16 -13.55 15.98
CA ILE A 314 20.74 -12.43 16.76
C ILE A 314 22.21 -12.70 17.05
N LEU A 315 22.57 -13.91 17.47
CA LEU A 315 23.94 -14.27 17.81
C LEU A 315 24.85 -14.25 16.57
N GLU A 316 24.37 -14.72 15.42
CA GLU A 316 25.07 -14.61 14.13
C GLU A 316 25.30 -13.15 13.74
N GLN A 317 24.28 -12.29 13.87
CA GLN A 317 24.40 -10.88 13.57
C GLN A 317 25.37 -10.17 14.54
N ARG A 318 25.33 -10.51 15.83
CA ARG A 318 26.26 -9.97 16.85
C ARG A 318 27.71 -10.41 16.56
N LEU A 319 27.92 -11.65 16.14
CA LEU A 319 29.24 -12.15 15.77
C LEU A 319 29.79 -11.40 14.56
N ALA A 320 29.02 -11.31 13.47
CA ALA A 320 29.42 -10.59 12.27
C ALA A 320 29.71 -9.10 12.54
N ARG A 321 28.87 -8.44 13.35
CA ARG A 321 29.08 -7.04 13.75
C ARG A 321 30.36 -6.90 14.59
N HIS A 322 30.60 -7.81 15.52
CA HIS A 322 31.81 -7.82 16.33
C HIS A 322 33.07 -8.01 15.48
N GLU A 323 33.05 -8.89 14.48
CA GLU A 323 34.18 -9.08 13.56
C GLU A 323 34.53 -7.80 12.80
N MET A 324 33.53 -7.10 12.25
CA MET A 324 33.74 -5.82 11.56
C MET A 324 34.30 -4.76 12.52
N GLN A 325 33.66 -4.57 13.68
CA GLN A 325 34.06 -3.56 14.67
C GLN A 325 35.41 -3.87 15.32
N ALA A 326 35.76 -5.14 15.49
CA ALA A 326 37.06 -5.55 16.03
C ALA A 326 38.21 -5.07 15.15
N ILE A 327 38.02 -5.10 13.82
CA ILE A 327 39.02 -4.59 12.87
C ILE A 327 39.18 -3.08 13.03
N GLU A 328 38.08 -2.33 13.03
CA GLU A 328 38.10 -0.86 13.18
C GLU A 328 38.72 -0.44 14.52
N LYS A 329 38.28 -1.04 15.63
CA LYS A 329 38.79 -0.76 16.97
C LYS A 329 40.28 -1.10 17.10
N PHE A 330 40.76 -2.14 16.41
CA PHE A 330 42.17 -2.49 16.41
C PHE A 330 43.01 -1.46 15.64
N GLN A 331 42.54 -1.00 14.48
CA GLN A 331 43.19 0.07 13.72
C GLN A 331 43.23 1.39 14.48
N ASP A 332 42.14 1.73 15.18
CA ASP A 332 42.08 2.93 16.02
C ASP A 332 43.05 2.87 17.20
N LEU A 333 43.23 1.69 17.81
CA LEU A 333 44.24 1.48 18.84
C LEU A 333 45.66 1.67 18.27
N GLU A 334 45.97 1.07 17.13
CA GLU A 334 47.29 1.21 16.49
C GLU A 334 47.60 2.68 16.17
N ARG A 335 46.62 3.42 15.63
CA ARG A 335 46.74 4.85 15.37
C ARG A 335 46.97 5.63 16.67
N MET A 336 46.19 5.36 17.72
CA MET A 336 46.35 6.02 19.02
C MET A 336 47.75 5.77 19.61
N LEU A 337 48.26 4.53 19.53
CA LEU A 337 49.60 4.20 20.04
C LEU A 337 50.72 4.90 19.24
N GLN A 338 50.52 5.16 17.94
CA GLN A 338 51.48 5.91 17.12
C GLN A 338 51.48 7.41 17.43
N GLU A 339 50.31 7.98 17.73
CA GLU A 339 50.11 9.41 17.95
C GLU A 339 50.30 9.83 19.42
N ASP A 340 50.21 8.92 20.40
CA ASP A 340 50.27 9.26 21.82
C ASP A 340 51.66 9.80 22.22
N PRO A 341 51.76 11.05 22.72
CA PRO A 341 53.03 11.69 23.05
C PRO A 341 53.80 10.96 24.16
N ARG A 342 53.13 10.19 25.02
CA ARG A 342 53.76 9.42 26.11
C ARG A 342 54.59 8.26 25.56
N LEU A 343 54.29 7.78 24.35
CA LEU A 343 55.01 6.69 23.69
C LEU A 343 56.01 7.18 22.62
N ALA A 344 56.18 8.50 22.46
CA ALA A 344 57.04 9.08 21.43
C ALA A 344 58.50 8.61 21.48
N ALA A 345 58.99 8.16 22.64
CA ALA A 345 60.32 7.59 22.82
C ALA A 345 60.58 6.34 21.93
N MET A 346 59.53 5.65 21.47
CA MET A 346 59.66 4.55 20.49
C MET A 346 60.25 5.00 19.15
N TRP A 347 60.01 6.25 18.77
CA TRP A 347 60.38 6.79 17.46
C TRP A 347 61.62 7.69 17.52
N GLN A 348 62.08 8.03 18.73
CA GLN A 348 63.30 8.78 18.95
C GLN A 348 64.48 7.81 18.92
N LYS A 349 65.26 7.84 17.84
CA LYS A 349 66.58 7.17 17.80
C LYS A 349 67.43 7.71 18.94
N GLU A 350 67.91 6.84 19.83
CA GLU A 350 69.00 7.19 20.74
C GLU A 350 70.15 7.81 19.93
N PRO A 351 70.64 9.02 20.27
CA PRO A 351 71.90 9.48 19.73
C PRO A 351 72.97 8.51 20.24
N ALA A 352 73.63 7.83 19.31
CA ALA A 352 74.75 6.95 19.59
C ALA A 352 75.71 7.64 20.57
N ALA A 353 75.84 7.07 21.77
CA ALA A 353 76.76 7.56 22.78
C ALA A 353 78.18 7.59 22.18
N VAL A 354 78.66 8.80 21.86
CA VAL A 354 80.05 9.06 21.50
C VAL A 354 80.86 8.77 22.75
N LYS A 355 81.44 7.57 22.84
CA LYS A 355 82.51 7.27 23.80
C LYS A 355 83.71 8.16 23.42
N GLY A 356 84.14 8.95 24.40
CA GLY A 356 85.19 9.96 24.26
C GLY A 356 86.59 9.43 24.06
#